data_AF-A0A382NZ48-F1
#
_entry.id   AF-A0A382NZ48-F1
#
_cell.length_a   1.000
_cell.length_b   1.000
_cell.length_c   1.000
_cell.angle_alpha   90.00
_cell.angle_beta   90.00
_cell.angle_gamma   90.00
#
_symmetry.space_group_name_H-M   'P 1'
#
loop_
_entity.id
_entity.type
_entity.pdbx_description
1 polymer ?
#
loop_
_entity_poly.entity_id
_entity_poly.type
_entity_poly.pdbx_seq_one_letter_code
_entity_poly.pdbx_strand_id
1 'polypeptide(L)'
;DCMREYGGFEHNLQSLRVVDELEDKYADFRGLNLTWETREGILKHCSARNARQLGDLGKRFLERKQPGLEAQIVNMVDAIAYNNHDVDDGVRAGLLSLSQLRKQGMFGQHFEVVKRRYPNLDDRRLVGEVIRRMIDYVVTDLIDHTTAAVKALHPTSIDDIRNHKESVAGFSKEALDLHSGLKRFLNKNLYQHERVLAMNKKTKEIIGVLFERYMTDTTLMPIRFLQSSRGDTKTTDRVVANYIAGMTDRFAIAEHERLN
;
A
#
# COMPACT_ATOMS: atom_id res chain seq x y z
N ASP A 1 14.58 -3.41 -9.23
CA ASP A 1 15.91 -3.65 -9.84
C ASP A 1 15.84 -4.67 -10.96
N CYS A 2 15.39 -5.90 -10.71
CA CYS A 2 15.29 -6.97 -11.71
C CYS A 2 14.58 -6.56 -13.01
N MET A 3 13.43 -5.88 -12.92
CA MET A 3 12.65 -5.47 -14.09
C MET A 3 13.10 -4.16 -14.75
N ARG A 4 14.20 -3.53 -14.32
CA ARG A 4 14.59 -2.18 -14.77
C ARG A 4 14.76 -2.10 -16.29
N GLU A 5 15.38 -3.10 -16.89
CA GLU A 5 15.63 -3.19 -18.34
C GLU A 5 14.42 -3.74 -19.11
N TYR A 6 13.43 -4.27 -18.40
CA TYR A 6 12.24 -4.95 -18.92
C TYR A 6 10.96 -4.12 -18.73
N GLY A 7 11.08 -2.79 -18.77
CA GLY A 7 9.94 -1.86 -18.64
C GLY A 7 9.48 -1.60 -17.20
N GLY A 8 10.14 -2.17 -16.20
CA GLY A 8 9.92 -1.88 -14.78
C GLY A 8 8.84 -2.74 -14.13
N PHE A 9 8.74 -2.59 -12.81
CA PHE A 9 7.71 -3.19 -11.96
C PHE A 9 7.17 -2.11 -11.03
N GLU A 10 5.85 -1.96 -10.99
CA GLU A 10 5.15 -0.98 -10.16
C GLU A 10 3.93 -1.69 -9.55
N HIS A 11 3.73 -1.52 -8.24
CA HIS A 11 2.80 -2.34 -7.50
C HIS A 11 1.33 -2.03 -7.83
N ASN A 12 0.96 -0.76 -8.07
CA ASN A 12 -0.42 -0.42 -8.44
C ASN A 12 -0.79 -1.01 -9.80
N LEU A 13 0.13 -0.98 -10.77
CA LEU A 13 -0.04 -1.64 -12.06
C LEU A 13 -0.11 -3.15 -11.93
N GLN A 14 0.67 -3.74 -11.02
CA GLN A 14 0.59 -5.17 -10.76
C GLN A 14 -0.77 -5.53 -10.13
N SER A 15 -1.27 -4.76 -9.18
CA SER A 15 -2.60 -4.96 -8.59
C SER A 15 -3.70 -4.86 -9.65
N LEU A 16 -3.61 -3.90 -10.57
CA LEU A 16 -4.55 -3.80 -11.68
C LEU A 16 -4.43 -4.99 -12.63
N ARG A 17 -3.21 -5.43 -12.95
CA ARG A 17 -2.94 -6.61 -13.78
C ARG A 17 -3.49 -7.89 -13.16
N VAL A 18 -3.42 -8.05 -11.84
CA VAL A 18 -4.00 -9.20 -11.14
C VAL A 18 -5.49 -9.30 -11.43
N VAL A 19 -6.22 -8.20 -11.25
CA VAL A 19 -7.68 -8.19 -11.42
C VAL A 19 -8.13 -8.14 -12.89
N ASP A 20 -7.29 -7.68 -13.81
CA ASP A 20 -7.62 -7.58 -15.24
C ASP A 20 -7.18 -8.81 -16.06
N GLU A 21 -6.11 -9.49 -15.64
CA GLU A 21 -5.45 -10.50 -16.48
C GLU A 21 -5.08 -11.80 -15.77
N LEU A 22 -4.60 -11.76 -14.51
CA LEU A 22 -3.96 -12.93 -13.89
C LEU A 22 -4.93 -13.83 -13.12
N GLU A 23 -5.97 -13.27 -12.52
CA GLU A 23 -7.03 -14.07 -11.92
C GLU A 23 -7.79 -14.80 -13.03
N ASP A 24 -7.85 -16.13 -12.90
CA ASP A 24 -8.40 -17.02 -13.94
C ASP A 24 -9.48 -17.91 -13.33
N LYS A 25 -10.61 -17.28 -12.96
CA LYS A 25 -11.74 -17.92 -12.27
C LYS A 25 -12.98 -18.09 -13.16
N TYR A 26 -13.05 -17.34 -14.26
CA TYR A 26 -14.23 -17.28 -15.12
C TYR A 26 -13.90 -17.83 -16.50
N ALA A 27 -14.83 -18.61 -17.08
CA ALA A 27 -14.60 -19.27 -18.36
C ALA A 27 -14.67 -18.30 -19.56
N ASP A 28 -15.50 -17.25 -19.46
CA ASP A 28 -15.84 -16.38 -20.59
C ASP A 28 -14.85 -15.21 -20.77
N PHE A 29 -14.11 -14.85 -19.72
CA PHE A 29 -13.21 -13.71 -19.72
C PHE A 29 -12.08 -13.87 -18.70
N ARG A 30 -10.98 -13.13 -18.92
CA ARG A 30 -9.84 -13.08 -18.00
C ARG A 30 -10.06 -12.06 -16.89
N GLY A 31 -9.32 -12.26 -15.80
CA GLY A 31 -9.41 -11.39 -14.64
C GLY A 31 -10.75 -11.59 -13.92
N LEU A 32 -11.16 -10.53 -13.23
CA LEU A 32 -12.36 -10.49 -12.43
C LEU A 32 -13.46 -9.61 -13.06
N ASN A 33 -13.19 -8.99 -14.21
CA ASN A 33 -14.09 -8.06 -14.91
C ASN A 33 -14.70 -7.01 -13.95
N LEU A 34 -13.84 -6.38 -13.16
CA LEU A 34 -14.26 -5.38 -12.18
C LEU A 34 -14.75 -4.11 -12.88
N THR A 35 -15.66 -3.41 -12.21
CA THR A 35 -16.13 -2.09 -12.65
C THR A 35 -14.97 -1.10 -12.81
N TRP A 36 -15.19 -0.09 -13.65
CA TRP A 36 -14.19 0.94 -13.89
C TRP A 36 -13.81 1.67 -12.60
N GLU A 37 -14.78 1.95 -11.73
CA GLU A 37 -14.61 2.67 -10.47
C GLU A 37 -13.76 1.88 -9.47
N THR A 38 -13.96 0.56 -9.37
CA THR A 38 -13.11 -0.29 -8.52
C THR A 38 -11.67 -0.29 -9.03
N ARG A 39 -11.48 -0.38 -10.35
CA ARG A 39 -10.14 -0.33 -10.98
C ARG A 39 -9.48 1.05 -10.81
N GLU A 40 -10.25 2.14 -10.87
CA GLU A 40 -9.79 3.50 -10.56
C GLU A 40 -9.25 3.59 -9.13
N GLY A 41 -9.94 2.98 -8.17
CA GLY A 41 -9.54 2.97 -6.75
C GLY A 41 -8.30 2.13 -6.46
N ILE A 42 -8.08 1.03 -7.19
CA ILE A 42 -6.85 0.22 -7.09
C ILE A 42 -5.64 1.03 -7.56
N LEU A 43 -5.78 1.80 -8.63
CA LEU A 43 -4.68 2.53 -9.26
C LEU A 43 -4.42 3.86 -8.52
N LYS A 44 -3.64 3.84 -7.44
CA LYS A 44 -3.39 5.05 -6.62
C LYS A 44 -2.51 6.07 -7.33
N HIS A 45 -1.40 5.59 -7.89
CA HIS A 45 -0.41 6.40 -8.60
C HIS A 45 -0.02 5.73 -9.90
N CYS A 46 0.15 6.53 -10.96
CA CYS A 46 0.58 6.03 -12.25
C CYS A 46 1.45 7.08 -12.95
N SER A 47 2.60 6.67 -13.48
CA SER A 47 3.45 7.56 -14.27
C SER A 47 2.76 7.93 -15.58
N ALA A 48 3.04 9.12 -16.14
CA ALA A 48 2.48 9.52 -17.44
C ALA A 48 2.85 8.54 -18.57
N ARG A 49 4.00 7.86 -18.48
CA ARG A 49 4.40 6.81 -19.42
C ARG A 49 3.42 5.65 -19.37
N ASN A 50 3.14 5.11 -18.19
CA ASN A 50 2.28 3.94 -18.01
C ASN A 50 0.81 4.31 -18.24
N ALA A 51 0.38 5.51 -17.84
CA ALA A 51 -0.98 6.00 -18.03
C ALA A 51 -1.41 5.98 -19.50
N ARG A 52 -0.50 6.28 -20.45
CA ARG A 52 -0.81 6.21 -21.89
C ARG A 52 -1.21 4.82 -22.39
N GLN A 53 -0.88 3.77 -21.64
CA GLN A 53 -1.17 2.38 -21.98
C GLN A 53 -2.46 1.87 -21.32
N LEU A 54 -3.12 2.67 -20.48
CA LEU A 54 -4.27 2.25 -19.66
C LEU A 54 -5.62 2.77 -20.16
N GLY A 55 -5.67 3.35 -21.37
CA GLY A 55 -6.90 3.90 -21.93
C GLY A 55 -7.56 4.93 -21.00
N ASP A 56 -8.87 4.78 -20.78
CA ASP A 56 -9.67 5.72 -19.97
C ASP A 56 -9.21 5.80 -18.51
N LEU A 57 -8.77 4.69 -17.91
CA LEU A 57 -8.21 4.70 -16.54
C LEU A 57 -6.95 5.56 -16.45
N GLY A 58 -6.11 5.50 -17.49
CA GLY A 58 -4.89 6.29 -17.58
C GLY A 58 -5.13 7.78 -17.81
N LYS A 59 -6.21 8.12 -18.51
CA LYS A 59 -6.56 9.50 -18.89
C LYS A 59 -6.62 10.42 -17.68
N ARG A 60 -7.13 9.94 -16.53
CA ARG A 60 -7.13 10.65 -15.24
C ARG A 60 -5.76 11.22 -14.88
N PHE A 61 -4.70 10.44 -15.02
CA PHE A 61 -3.34 10.87 -14.67
C PHE A 61 -2.75 11.86 -15.66
N LEU A 62 -3.10 11.73 -16.94
CA LEU A 62 -2.66 12.64 -18.00
C LEU A 62 -3.33 14.01 -17.87
N GLU A 63 -4.61 14.02 -17.48
CA GLU A 63 -5.43 15.22 -17.27
C GLU A 63 -5.32 15.78 -15.84
N ARG A 64 -4.58 15.11 -14.96
CA ARG A 64 -4.41 15.46 -13.53
C ARG A 64 -5.74 15.58 -12.77
N LYS A 65 -6.69 14.69 -13.09
CA LYS A 65 -7.96 14.58 -12.38
C LYS A 65 -7.80 13.82 -11.06
N GLN A 66 -8.62 14.16 -10.08
CA GLN A 66 -8.74 13.40 -8.84
C GLN A 66 -9.48 12.10 -9.11
N PRO A 67 -9.22 11.03 -8.33
CA PRO A 67 -10.09 9.85 -8.36
C PRO A 67 -11.43 10.16 -7.67
N GLY A 68 -12.39 9.24 -7.78
CA GLY A 68 -13.64 9.31 -7.00
C GLY A 68 -13.40 9.40 -5.49
N LEU A 69 -14.40 9.88 -4.74
CA LEU A 69 -14.26 10.17 -3.31
C LEU A 69 -13.89 8.92 -2.50
N GLU A 70 -14.47 7.77 -2.84
CA GLU A 70 -14.20 6.47 -2.22
C GLU A 70 -12.73 6.07 -2.37
N ALA A 71 -12.16 6.27 -3.56
CA ALA A 71 -10.75 5.99 -3.81
C ALA A 71 -9.83 6.95 -3.03
N GLN A 72 -10.22 8.23 -2.89
CA GLN A 72 -9.51 9.18 -2.02
C GLN A 72 -9.54 8.71 -0.56
N ILE A 73 -10.70 8.29 -0.05
CA ILE A 73 -10.87 7.78 1.32
C ILE A 73 -10.03 6.52 1.53
N VAL A 74 -10.07 5.55 0.62
CA VAL A 74 -9.28 4.31 0.73
C VAL A 74 -7.79 4.61 0.84
N ASN A 75 -7.27 5.59 0.09
CA ASN A 75 -5.87 6.00 0.19
C ASN A 75 -5.51 6.55 1.59
N MET A 76 -6.43 7.28 2.21
CA MET A 76 -6.26 7.81 3.57
C MET A 76 -6.33 6.70 4.62
N VAL A 77 -7.32 5.80 4.50
CA VAL A 77 -7.52 4.67 5.43
C VAL A 77 -6.32 3.72 5.41
N ASP A 78 -5.73 3.49 4.23
CA ASP A 78 -4.51 2.70 4.08
C ASP A 78 -3.36 3.28 4.91
N ALA A 79 -3.13 4.60 4.82
CA ALA A 79 -2.10 5.28 5.58
C ALA A 79 -2.36 5.27 7.10
N ILE A 80 -3.64 5.36 7.51
CA ILE A 80 -4.05 5.23 8.92
C ILE A 80 -3.72 3.83 9.43
N ALA A 81 -4.09 2.79 8.70
CA ALA A 81 -3.87 1.40 9.09
C ALA A 81 -2.38 1.12 9.24
N TYR A 82 -1.57 1.43 8.22
CA TYR A 82 -0.12 1.19 8.25
C TYR A 82 0.56 1.87 9.43
N ASN A 83 0.36 3.18 9.62
CA ASN A 83 1.04 3.91 10.69
C ASN A 83 0.72 3.36 12.09
N ASN A 84 -0.53 2.94 12.33
CA ASN A 84 -0.93 2.42 13.63
C ASN A 84 -0.42 0.98 13.88
N HIS A 85 -0.49 0.12 12.87
CA HIS A 85 0.05 -1.24 12.96
C HIS A 85 1.57 -1.23 13.12
N ASP A 86 2.27 -0.35 12.40
CA ASP A 86 3.73 -0.22 12.50
C ASP A 86 4.20 0.26 13.88
N VAL A 87 3.41 1.09 14.58
CA VAL A 87 3.69 1.42 15.98
C VAL A 87 3.59 0.18 16.86
N ASP A 88 2.51 -0.60 16.72
CA ASP A 88 2.31 -1.83 17.52
C ASP A 88 3.43 -2.84 17.26
N ASP A 89 3.70 -3.12 15.98
CA ASP A 89 4.71 -4.11 15.57
C ASP A 89 6.12 -3.64 15.90
N GLY A 90 6.42 -2.35 15.73
CA GLY A 90 7.70 -1.77 16.12
C GLY A 90 7.97 -1.90 17.62
N VAL A 91 6.95 -1.71 18.47
CA VAL A 91 7.08 -1.92 19.92
C VAL A 91 7.23 -3.40 20.25
N ARG A 92 6.39 -4.26 19.67
CA ARG A 92 6.43 -5.72 19.90
C ARG A 92 7.75 -6.35 19.47
N ALA A 93 8.35 -5.86 18.38
CA ALA A 93 9.64 -6.33 17.88
C ALA A 93 10.85 -5.74 18.65
N GLY A 94 10.60 -4.86 19.63
CA GLY A 94 11.63 -4.17 20.41
C GLY A 94 12.43 -3.14 19.61
N LEU A 95 11.90 -2.69 18.47
CA LEU A 95 12.54 -1.70 17.59
C LEU A 95 12.21 -0.26 18.01
N LEU A 96 11.06 -0.07 18.65
CA LEU A 96 10.59 1.20 19.18
C LEU A 96 10.37 1.08 20.69
N SER A 97 10.81 2.11 21.43
CA SER A 97 10.54 2.22 22.86
C SER A 97 9.39 3.18 23.16
N LEU A 98 8.68 2.93 24.26
CA LEU A 98 7.63 3.83 24.76
C LEU A 98 8.14 5.25 25.03
N SER A 99 9.39 5.39 25.48
CA SER A 99 9.99 6.70 25.76
C SER A 99 10.20 7.53 24.49
N GLN A 100 10.50 6.90 23.35
CA GLN A 100 10.58 7.56 22.05
C GLN A 100 9.20 7.95 21.52
N LEU A 101 8.23 7.03 21.62
CA LEU A 101 6.86 7.23 21.15
C LEU A 101 6.15 8.34 21.92
N ARG A 102 6.31 8.42 23.24
CA ARG A 102 5.72 9.47 24.08
C ARG A 102 6.14 10.89 23.67
N LYS A 103 7.29 11.05 23.00
CA LYS A 103 7.76 12.34 22.49
C LYS A 103 7.09 12.76 21.18
N GLN A 104 6.40 11.84 20.51
CA GLN A 104 5.67 12.15 19.27
C GLN A 104 4.31 12.73 19.62
N GLY A 105 3.91 13.82 18.96
CA GLY A 105 2.67 14.54 19.29
C GLY A 105 1.45 13.61 19.33
N MET A 106 1.23 12.86 18.25
CA MET A 106 0.10 11.94 18.12
C MET A 106 0.06 10.92 19.27
N PHE A 107 1.14 10.15 19.45
CA PHE A 107 1.17 9.09 20.46
C PHE A 107 1.19 9.65 21.89
N GLY A 108 1.99 10.70 22.14
CA GLY A 108 2.16 11.31 23.45
C GLY A 108 0.87 11.91 24.01
N GLN A 109 0.09 12.63 23.18
CA GLN A 109 -1.19 13.20 23.60
C GLN A 109 -2.16 12.11 24.09
N HIS A 110 -2.30 11.03 23.33
CA HIS A 110 -3.18 9.92 23.71
C HIS A 110 -2.60 9.08 24.85
N PHE A 111 -1.28 8.96 24.96
CA PHE A 111 -0.59 8.30 26.07
C PHE A 111 -0.97 8.94 27.42
N GLU A 112 -0.90 10.26 27.54
CA GLU A 112 -1.25 10.95 28.79
C GLU A 112 -2.72 10.73 29.18
N VAL A 113 -3.62 10.73 28.19
CA VAL A 113 -5.05 10.44 28.41
C VAL A 113 -5.24 9.02 28.95
N VAL A 114 -4.58 8.03 28.34
CA VAL A 114 -4.66 6.63 28.78
C VAL A 114 -4.05 6.45 30.16
N LYS A 115 -2.88 7.02 30.42
CA LYS A 115 -2.19 6.87 31.71
C LYS A 115 -2.97 7.51 32.86
N ARG A 116 -3.62 8.65 32.63
CA ARG A 116 -4.50 9.28 33.61
C ARG A 116 -5.74 8.43 33.92
N ARG A 117 -6.33 7.80 32.89
CA ARG A 117 -7.54 6.97 33.05
C ARG A 117 -7.25 5.58 33.62
N TYR A 118 -6.08 5.03 33.31
CA TYR A 118 -5.67 3.68 33.69
C TYR A 118 -4.23 3.70 34.26
N PRO A 119 -4.02 4.23 35.48
CA PRO A 119 -2.68 4.46 36.04
C PRO A 119 -1.86 3.17 36.21
N ASN A 120 -2.53 2.06 36.50
CA ASN A 120 -1.91 0.76 36.79
C ASN A 120 -1.90 -0.19 35.58
N LEU A 121 -2.13 0.31 34.37
CA LEU A 121 -2.13 -0.50 33.15
C LEU A 121 -0.69 -0.89 32.76
N ASP A 122 -0.49 -2.16 32.39
CA ASP A 122 0.78 -2.64 31.84
C ASP A 122 1.05 -2.06 30.45
N ASP A 123 2.32 -2.00 30.08
CA ASP A 123 2.79 -1.36 28.85
C ASP A 123 2.16 -1.95 27.58
N ARG A 124 1.94 -3.27 27.52
CA ARG A 124 1.37 -3.92 26.35
C ARG A 124 -0.08 -3.48 26.14
N ARG A 125 -0.90 -3.52 27.19
CA ARG A 125 -2.29 -3.04 27.11
C ARG A 125 -2.35 -1.53 26.92
N LEU A 126 -1.43 -0.79 27.52
CA LEU A 126 -1.33 0.65 27.36
C LEU A 126 -1.11 1.04 25.90
N VAL A 127 -0.17 0.41 25.20
CA VAL A 127 0.08 0.66 23.78
C VAL A 127 -1.17 0.41 22.95
N GLY A 128 -1.86 -0.70 23.18
CA GLY A 128 -3.14 -0.99 22.49
C GLY A 128 -4.24 0.05 22.77
N GLU A 129 -4.35 0.52 24.02
CA GLU A 129 -5.29 1.58 24.41
C GLU A 129 -4.97 2.94 23.75
N VAL A 130 -3.69 3.25 23.56
CA VAL A 130 -3.21 4.46 22.89
C VAL A 130 -3.50 4.38 21.39
N ILE A 131 -3.12 3.28 20.75
CA ILE A 131 -3.34 3.06 19.31
C ILE A 131 -4.83 3.14 18.97
N ARG A 132 -5.70 2.52 19.75
CA ARG A 132 -7.15 2.61 19.48
C ARG A 132 -7.65 4.05 19.52
N ARG A 133 -7.17 4.87 20.46
CA ARG A 133 -7.54 6.29 20.54
C ARG A 133 -6.94 7.12 19.42
N MET A 134 -5.73 6.77 18.98
CA MET A 134 -5.12 7.37 17.80
C MET A 134 -5.98 7.11 16.55
N ILE A 135 -6.40 5.86 16.34
CA ILE A 135 -7.31 5.47 15.25
C ILE A 135 -8.63 6.24 15.35
N ASP A 136 -9.26 6.24 16.52
CA ASP A 136 -10.52 6.97 16.78
C ASP A 136 -10.40 8.45 16.42
N TYR A 137 -9.32 9.12 16.85
CA TYR A 137 -9.06 10.52 16.53
C TYR A 137 -8.93 10.76 15.03
N VAL A 138 -8.03 10.03 14.33
CA VAL A 138 -7.78 10.29 12.90
C VAL A 138 -8.96 9.89 12.02
N VAL A 139 -9.71 8.85 12.39
CA VAL A 139 -10.92 8.44 11.66
C VAL A 139 -12.03 9.47 11.85
N THR A 140 -12.25 9.92 13.07
CA THR A 140 -13.26 10.96 13.35
C THR A 140 -12.92 12.26 12.62
N ASP A 141 -11.65 12.71 12.69
CA ASP A 141 -11.21 13.91 11.97
C ASP A 141 -11.38 13.77 10.45
N LEU A 142 -11.00 12.63 9.87
CA LEU A 142 -11.19 12.37 8.44
C LEU A 142 -12.66 12.47 8.03
N ILE A 143 -13.56 11.87 8.82
CA ILE A 143 -15.01 11.91 8.57
C ILE A 143 -15.52 13.34 8.65
N ASP A 144 -15.23 14.05 9.73
CA ASP A 144 -15.74 15.40 9.98
C ASP A 144 -15.21 16.40 8.95
N HIS A 145 -13.90 16.36 8.69
CA HIS A 145 -13.25 17.26 7.74
C HIS A 145 -13.70 17.01 6.30
N THR A 146 -13.73 15.74 5.88
CA THR A 146 -14.21 15.38 4.53
C THR A 146 -15.69 15.73 4.35
N THR A 147 -16.51 15.50 5.38
CA THR A 147 -17.94 15.87 5.33
C THR A 147 -18.12 17.37 5.17
N ALA A 148 -17.34 18.18 5.89
CA ALA A 148 -17.36 19.64 5.75
C ALA A 148 -16.90 20.08 4.35
N ALA A 149 -15.85 19.46 3.80
CA ALA A 149 -15.34 19.75 2.46
C ALA A 149 -16.36 19.42 1.36
N VAL A 150 -17.01 18.25 1.44
CA VAL A 150 -18.07 17.85 0.51
C VAL A 150 -19.26 18.81 0.60
N LYS A 151 -19.68 19.18 1.81
CA LYS A 151 -20.74 20.18 2.01
C LYS A 151 -20.38 21.52 1.42
N ALA A 152 -19.16 22.01 1.60
CA ALA A 152 -18.73 23.30 1.05
C ALA A 152 -18.71 23.28 -0.49
N LEU A 153 -18.28 22.16 -1.09
CA LEU A 153 -18.21 21.98 -2.53
C LEU A 153 -19.59 21.87 -3.19
N HIS A 154 -20.61 21.36 -2.48
CA HIS A 154 -21.95 21.08 -3.02
C HIS A 154 -21.92 20.32 -4.36
N PRO A 155 -21.21 19.18 -4.46
CA PRO A 155 -21.11 18.44 -5.71
C PRO A 155 -22.48 17.90 -6.13
N THR A 156 -22.79 18.03 -7.41
CA THR A 156 -24.00 17.49 -8.04
C THR A 156 -23.72 16.19 -8.80
N SER A 157 -22.45 15.89 -9.06
CA SER A 157 -21.99 14.69 -9.74
C SER A 157 -20.61 14.24 -9.22
N ILE A 158 -20.23 13.00 -9.51
CA ILE A 158 -18.88 12.50 -9.23
C ILE A 158 -17.80 13.26 -10.03
N ASP A 159 -18.18 13.81 -11.19
CA ASP A 159 -17.25 14.59 -12.02
C ASP A 159 -16.87 15.92 -11.34
N ASP A 160 -17.71 16.47 -10.48
CA ASP A 160 -17.36 17.63 -9.66
C ASP A 160 -16.21 17.30 -8.69
N ILE A 161 -16.18 16.07 -8.16
CA ILE A 161 -15.08 15.57 -7.33
C ILE A 161 -13.83 15.33 -8.19
N ARG A 162 -13.96 14.64 -9.33
CA ARG A 162 -12.82 14.29 -10.20
C ARG A 162 -12.15 15.50 -10.82
N ASN A 163 -12.92 16.55 -11.13
CA ASN A 163 -12.41 17.80 -11.71
C ASN A 163 -11.98 18.82 -10.65
N HIS A 164 -12.16 18.53 -9.36
CA HIS A 164 -11.69 19.39 -8.30
C HIS A 164 -10.16 19.50 -8.32
N LYS A 165 -9.63 20.67 -7.96
CA LYS A 165 -8.18 20.95 -8.03
C LYS A 165 -7.38 20.07 -7.07
N GLU A 166 -7.96 19.78 -5.92
CA GLU A 166 -7.33 19.05 -4.82
C GLU A 166 -8.21 17.89 -4.36
N SER A 167 -7.64 16.94 -3.62
CA SER A 167 -8.42 15.87 -2.97
C SER A 167 -9.46 16.49 -2.03
N VAL A 168 -10.70 15.99 -2.10
CA VAL A 168 -11.79 16.42 -1.23
C VAL A 168 -11.75 15.66 0.09
N ALA A 169 -11.38 14.38 0.05
CA ALA A 169 -11.08 13.63 1.28
C ALA A 169 -9.71 14.04 1.82
N GLY A 170 -9.67 14.35 3.12
CA GLY A 170 -8.45 14.82 3.78
C GLY A 170 -8.63 14.97 5.28
N PHE A 171 -7.49 15.19 5.95
CA PHE A 171 -7.45 15.53 7.36
C PHE A 171 -7.55 17.03 7.56
N SER A 172 -7.98 17.44 8.75
CA SER A 172 -7.71 18.80 9.22
C SER A 172 -6.20 19.05 9.28
N LYS A 173 -5.80 20.33 9.30
CA LYS A 173 -4.38 20.71 9.39
C LYS A 173 -3.70 20.09 10.62
N GLU A 174 -4.39 20.11 11.77
CA GLU A 174 -3.86 19.56 13.01
C GLU A 174 -3.64 18.05 12.93
N ALA A 175 -4.65 17.30 12.48
CA ALA A 175 -4.54 15.87 12.32
C ALA A 175 -3.48 15.48 11.27
N LEU A 176 -3.38 16.24 10.17
CA LEU A 176 -2.35 16.04 9.16
C LEU A 176 -0.93 16.25 9.74
N ASP A 177 -0.73 17.28 10.56
CA ASP A 177 0.56 17.59 11.18
C ASP A 177 0.98 16.49 12.17
N LEU A 178 0.04 16.02 12.99
CA LEU A 178 0.25 14.90 13.94
C LEU A 178 0.57 13.59 13.20
N HIS A 179 -0.25 13.26 12.19
CA HIS A 179 -0.11 12.05 11.39
C HIS A 179 1.22 12.05 10.61
N SER A 180 1.57 13.17 9.99
CA SER A 180 2.84 13.34 9.27
C SER A 180 4.05 13.31 10.20
N GLY A 181 3.92 13.88 11.41
CA GLY A 181 4.93 13.80 12.45
C GLY A 181 5.25 12.36 12.86
N LEU A 182 4.21 11.57 13.13
CA LEU A 182 4.36 10.15 13.44
C LEU A 182 5.00 9.37 12.27
N LYS A 183 4.53 9.61 11.03
CA LYS A 183 5.09 8.97 9.84
C LYS A 183 6.59 9.26 9.67
N ARG A 184 7.02 10.51 9.89
CA ARG A 184 8.46 10.86 9.86
C ARG A 184 9.25 10.14 10.93
N PHE A 185 8.69 10.02 12.13
CA PHE A 185 9.31 9.27 13.22
C PHE A 185 9.48 7.79 12.88
N LEU A 186 8.42 7.12 12.40
CA LEU A 186 8.47 5.72 11.97
C LEU A 186 9.47 5.51 10.84
N ASN A 187 9.53 6.42 9.87
CA ASN A 187 10.49 6.32 8.79
C ASN A 187 11.95 6.28 9.29
N LYS A 188 12.28 7.18 10.23
CA LYS A 188 13.62 7.27 10.79
C LYS A 188 13.98 6.13 11.74
N ASN A 189 13.03 5.69 12.58
CA ASN A 189 13.35 4.81 13.72
C ASN A 189 12.92 3.35 13.50
N LEU A 190 12.00 3.09 12.58
CA LEU A 190 11.51 1.74 12.26
C LEU A 190 12.01 1.28 10.90
N TYR A 191 11.65 1.96 9.80
CA TYR A 191 11.99 1.48 8.46
C TYR A 191 13.49 1.56 8.13
N GLN A 192 14.19 2.52 8.72
CA GLN A 192 15.64 2.67 8.61
C GLN A 192 16.41 1.89 9.70
N HIS A 193 15.72 1.14 10.55
CA HIS A 193 16.37 0.35 11.58
C HIS A 193 17.24 -0.75 10.95
N GLU A 194 18.45 -0.97 11.47
CA GLU A 194 19.45 -1.89 10.90
C GLU A 194 18.90 -3.30 10.68
N ARG A 195 18.17 -3.86 11.67
CA ARG A 195 17.47 -5.15 11.54
C ARG A 195 16.49 -5.21 10.36
N VAL A 196 15.74 -4.13 10.11
CA VAL A 196 14.78 -4.05 8.99
C VAL A 196 15.54 -3.93 7.66
N LEU A 197 16.58 -3.10 7.61
CA LEU A 197 17.43 -2.96 6.43
C LEU A 197 18.17 -4.26 6.07
N ALA A 198 18.65 -5.00 7.06
CA ALA A 198 19.28 -6.30 6.88
C ALA A 198 18.30 -7.33 6.30
N MET A 199 17.06 -7.36 6.80
CA MET A 199 16.02 -8.22 6.23
C MET A 199 15.70 -7.81 4.78
N ASN A 200 15.56 -6.52 4.50
CA ASN A 200 15.31 -6.01 3.15
C ASN A 200 16.43 -6.39 2.17
N LYS A 201 17.70 -6.39 2.63
CA LYS A 201 18.83 -6.86 1.81
C LYS A 201 18.67 -8.34 1.47
N LYS A 202 18.37 -9.19 2.46
CA LYS A 202 18.12 -10.62 2.25
C LYS A 202 16.95 -10.86 1.29
N THR A 203 15.84 -10.12 1.43
CA THR A 203 14.70 -10.23 0.52
C THR A 203 15.09 -9.86 -0.91
N LYS A 204 15.88 -8.79 -1.10
CA LYS A 204 16.37 -8.42 -2.44
C LYS A 204 17.24 -9.51 -3.06
N GLU A 205 18.11 -10.14 -2.28
CA GLU A 205 18.94 -11.25 -2.73
C GLU A 205 18.08 -12.44 -3.17
N ILE A 206 17.11 -12.84 -2.34
CA ILE A 206 16.16 -13.93 -2.65
C ILE A 206 15.42 -13.67 -3.95
N ILE A 207 14.81 -12.48 -4.09
CA ILE A 207 14.05 -12.11 -5.29
C ILE A 207 14.98 -12.04 -6.52
N GLY A 208 16.20 -11.55 -6.35
CA GLY A 208 17.21 -11.50 -7.42
C GLY A 208 17.56 -12.89 -7.96
N VAL A 209 17.86 -13.84 -7.06
CA VAL A 209 18.16 -15.23 -7.41
C VAL A 209 16.96 -15.88 -8.07
N LEU A 210 15.76 -15.78 -7.50
CA LEU A 210 14.54 -16.34 -8.10
C LEU A 210 14.32 -15.81 -9.52
N PHE A 211 14.45 -14.48 -9.70
CA PHE A 211 14.30 -13.85 -11.00
C PHE A 211 15.32 -14.39 -12.02
N GLU A 212 16.60 -14.43 -11.66
CA GLU A 212 17.66 -14.94 -12.54
C GLU A 212 17.43 -16.41 -12.93
N ARG A 213 17.08 -17.27 -11.96
CA ARG A 213 16.87 -18.70 -12.20
C ARG A 213 15.71 -18.95 -13.15
N TYR A 214 14.57 -18.30 -12.93
CA TYR A 214 13.41 -18.46 -13.82
C TYR A 214 13.59 -17.77 -15.18
N MET A 215 14.36 -16.68 -15.26
CA MET A 215 14.74 -16.07 -16.54
C MET A 215 15.65 -16.97 -17.37
N THR A 216 16.55 -17.72 -16.70
CA THR A 216 17.46 -18.67 -17.35
C THR A 216 16.72 -19.92 -17.82
N ASP A 217 15.85 -20.47 -16.97
CA ASP A 217 15.07 -21.65 -17.30
C ASP A 217 13.63 -21.51 -16.79
N THR A 218 12.74 -21.16 -17.72
CA THR A 218 11.31 -21.01 -17.43
C THR A 218 10.60 -22.31 -17.07
N THR A 219 11.17 -23.47 -17.40
CA THR A 219 10.59 -24.79 -17.08
C THR A 219 10.62 -25.09 -15.57
N LEU A 220 11.40 -24.33 -14.81
CA LEU A 220 11.42 -24.36 -13.35
C LEU A 220 10.14 -23.77 -12.73
N MET A 221 9.34 -23.01 -13.49
CA MET A 221 8.02 -22.53 -13.08
C MET A 221 6.93 -23.56 -13.42
N PRO A 222 5.82 -23.61 -12.66
CA PRO A 222 4.71 -24.49 -13.00
C PRO A 222 4.14 -24.19 -14.39
N ILE A 223 3.92 -25.23 -15.20
CA ILE A 223 3.51 -25.12 -16.61
C ILE A 223 2.28 -24.24 -16.84
N ARG A 224 1.34 -24.20 -15.88
CA ARG A 224 0.15 -23.34 -15.93
C ARG A 224 0.52 -21.86 -16.11
N PHE A 225 1.55 -21.36 -15.44
CA PHE A 225 1.99 -19.96 -15.55
C PHE A 225 2.60 -19.67 -16.93
N LEU A 226 3.28 -20.65 -17.53
CA LEU A 226 3.80 -20.54 -18.89
C LEU A 226 2.66 -20.49 -19.91
N GLN A 227 1.59 -21.27 -19.69
CA GLN A 227 0.43 -21.38 -20.58
C GLN A 227 -0.56 -20.21 -20.46
N SER A 228 -0.70 -19.61 -19.27
CA SER A 228 -1.58 -18.46 -19.02
C SER A 228 -1.10 -17.16 -19.68
N SER A 229 0.09 -17.16 -20.28
CA SER A 229 0.73 -15.96 -20.83
C SER A 229 0.23 -15.63 -22.25
N ARG A 230 -0.56 -14.56 -22.42
CA ARG A 230 -1.04 -14.05 -23.72
C ARG A 230 -1.15 -12.52 -23.76
N GLY A 231 -0.57 -11.89 -24.79
CA GLY A 231 -0.58 -10.42 -25.00
C GLY A 231 0.75 -9.79 -24.57
N ASP A 232 0.71 -8.63 -23.89
CA ASP A 232 1.89 -7.97 -23.29
C ASP A 232 2.50 -8.77 -22.11
N THR A 233 1.81 -9.81 -21.63
CA THR A 233 2.38 -10.83 -20.72
C THR A 233 3.22 -11.89 -21.44
N LYS A 234 3.44 -11.77 -22.76
CA LYS A 234 4.20 -12.78 -23.53
C LYS A 234 5.70 -12.75 -23.26
N THR A 235 6.23 -11.64 -22.79
CA THR A 235 7.67 -11.54 -22.57
C THR A 235 8.04 -12.36 -21.36
N THR A 236 9.09 -13.18 -21.48
CA THR A 236 9.54 -14.09 -20.42
C THR A 236 9.74 -13.34 -19.09
N ASP A 237 10.31 -12.15 -19.13
CA ASP A 237 10.49 -11.26 -17.98
C ASP A 237 9.18 -10.94 -17.25
N ARG A 238 8.09 -10.68 -17.98
CA ARG A 238 6.81 -10.35 -17.37
C ARG A 238 6.17 -11.57 -16.74
N VAL A 239 6.29 -12.74 -17.36
CA VAL A 239 5.79 -14.02 -16.79
C VAL A 239 6.51 -14.32 -15.48
N VAL A 240 7.85 -14.23 -15.49
CA VAL A 240 8.67 -14.43 -14.30
C VAL A 240 8.31 -13.42 -13.21
N ALA A 241 8.18 -12.14 -13.56
CA ALA A 241 7.80 -11.10 -12.61
C ALA A 241 6.41 -11.33 -12.01
N ASN A 242 5.43 -11.75 -12.82
CA ASN A 242 4.08 -12.08 -12.33
C ASN A 242 4.10 -13.28 -11.38
N TYR A 243 4.87 -14.31 -11.72
CA TYR A 243 5.00 -15.50 -10.89
C TYR A 243 5.62 -15.17 -9.53
N ILE A 244 6.74 -14.43 -9.52
CA ILE A 244 7.41 -14.00 -8.29
C ILE A 244 6.53 -13.07 -7.46
N ALA A 245 5.87 -12.09 -8.09
CA ALA A 245 4.99 -11.15 -7.39
C ALA A 245 3.74 -11.82 -6.78
N GLY A 246 3.35 -13.00 -7.28
CA GLY A 246 2.26 -13.81 -6.73
C GLY A 246 2.68 -14.74 -5.59
N MET A 247 3.96 -14.77 -5.21
CA MET A 247 4.44 -15.63 -4.13
C MET A 247 4.14 -15.05 -2.76
N THR A 248 3.83 -15.92 -1.80
CA THR A 248 3.91 -15.56 -0.38
C THR A 248 5.36 -15.59 0.08
N ASP A 249 5.71 -14.84 1.12
CA ASP A 249 7.08 -14.80 1.67
C ASP A 249 7.64 -16.20 1.98
N ARG A 250 6.83 -17.05 2.62
CA ARG A 250 7.22 -18.42 2.96
C ARG A 250 7.49 -19.28 1.72
N PHE A 251 6.69 -19.09 0.67
CA PHE A 251 6.87 -19.83 -0.58
C PHE A 251 8.10 -19.33 -1.34
N ALA A 252 8.34 -18.02 -1.39
CA ALA A 252 9.52 -17.45 -2.04
C ALA A 252 10.82 -17.94 -1.38
N ILE A 253 10.86 -18.01 -0.04
CA ILE A 253 11.99 -18.57 0.71
C ILE A 253 12.20 -20.05 0.36
N ALA A 254 11.13 -20.85 0.36
CA ALA A 254 11.20 -22.28 0.03
C ALA A 254 11.65 -22.54 -1.42
N GLU A 255 11.15 -21.76 -2.39
CA GLU A 255 11.59 -21.86 -3.78
C GLU A 255 13.05 -21.43 -3.94
N HIS A 256 13.50 -20.42 -3.21
CA HIS A 256 14.90 -20.00 -3.22
C HIS A 256 15.82 -21.09 -2.65
N GLU A 257 15.39 -21.82 -1.63
CA GLU A 257 16.12 -22.98 -1.10
C GLU A 257 16.11 -24.17 -2.08
N ARG A 258 15.02 -24.37 -2.84
CA ARG A 258 14.92 -25.44 -3.84
C ARG A 258 15.79 -25.20 -5.07
N LEU A 259 15.98 -23.94 -5.45
CA LEU A 259 16.65 -23.54 -6.69
C LEU A 259 18.14 -23.25 -6.54
N ASN A 260 18.64 -23.19 -5.30
CA ASN A 260 20.05 -23.15 -4.94
C ASN A 260 20.57 -24.55 -4.61
#